data_AF-A0A7J4IIH7-F1
#
_entry.id   AF-A0A7J4IIH7-F1
#
_cell.length_a   1.000
_cell.length_b   1.000
_cell.length_c   1.000
_cell.angle_alpha   90.00
_cell.angle_beta   90.00
_cell.angle_gamma   90.00
#
_symmetry.space_group_name_H-M   'P 1'
#
loop_
_entity.id
_entity.type
_entity.pdbx_description
1 polymer ?
#
loop_
_entity_poly.entity_id
_entity_poly.type
_entity_poly.pdbx_seq_one_letter_code
_entity_poly.pdbx_strand_id
1 'polypeptide(L)'
;MIALLLSIGLVGLFPVSAEPELSGYHLLNIPVTNGARFDYYEDNSYYFKLNGGGLNTLHVTNDPWNAPSGQVNHGSSTGTFWVSDTGGRGFNDDIIILAAVNGTPGQNFNLKVNSRGYTWPLTYNGALPAKETVSYGTGINGSFTSSNFMTNIAQIWKPSTSSNYPIYYGQNMGDISKTFKLMFIDLKVGNLGTNVNQTYNMTLTDRGATRIDYTVNDLGSAKLAFNAYAWCNWSNQQQGVSWTNANSGSGASGWDVNI
;
A
#
# COMPACT_ATOMS: atom_id res chain seq x y z
N MET A 1 -45.22 -1.05 -57.25
CA MET A 1 -45.02 -1.91 -56.07
C MET A 1 -43.54 -1.86 -55.72
N ILE A 2 -43.15 -1.04 -54.74
CA ILE A 2 -41.75 -0.84 -54.34
C ILE A 2 -41.55 -1.64 -53.05
N ALA A 3 -40.67 -2.64 -53.10
CA ALA A 3 -40.27 -3.41 -51.93
C ALA A 3 -39.19 -2.64 -51.17
N LEU A 4 -39.54 -2.17 -49.97
CA LEU A 4 -38.60 -1.57 -49.04
C LEU A 4 -37.94 -2.70 -48.22
N LEU A 5 -36.67 -2.99 -48.48
CA LEU A 5 -35.89 -3.89 -47.62
C LEU A 5 -35.47 -3.12 -46.36
N LEU A 6 -36.00 -3.54 -45.21
CA LEU A 6 -35.53 -3.12 -43.90
C LEU A 6 -34.30 -3.96 -43.51
N SER A 7 -33.11 -3.36 -43.55
CA SER A 7 -31.90 -3.93 -42.97
C SER A 7 -31.85 -3.62 -41.47
N ILE A 8 -32.19 -4.60 -40.64
CA ILE A 8 -31.98 -4.53 -39.19
C ILE A 8 -30.50 -4.78 -38.92
N GLY A 9 -29.77 -3.72 -38.57
CA GLY A 9 -28.39 -3.82 -38.09
C GLY A 9 -28.36 -4.51 -36.74
N LEU A 10 -27.77 -5.72 -36.70
CA LEU A 10 -27.52 -6.47 -35.48
C LEU A 10 -26.36 -5.78 -34.71
N VAL A 11 -26.70 -4.96 -33.72
CA VAL A 11 -25.71 -4.43 -32.77
C VAL A 11 -25.34 -5.55 -31.80
N GLY A 12 -24.20 -6.19 -32.04
CA GLY A 12 -23.63 -7.17 -31.12
C GLY A 12 -23.23 -6.49 -29.81
N LEU A 13 -24.08 -6.61 -28.79
CA LEU A 13 -23.72 -6.28 -27.41
C LEU A 13 -22.79 -7.39 -26.91
N PHE A 14 -21.48 -7.17 -27.01
CA PHE A 14 -20.53 -7.99 -26.26
C PHE A 14 -20.65 -7.58 -24.78
N PRO A 15 -20.95 -8.49 -23.85
CA PRO A 15 -20.84 -8.17 -22.44
C PRO A 15 -19.38 -7.88 -22.15
N VAL A 16 -19.08 -6.64 -21.72
CA VAL A 16 -17.80 -6.33 -21.09
C VAL A 16 -17.75 -7.16 -19.80
N SER A 17 -16.95 -8.22 -19.78
CA SER A 17 -16.68 -8.95 -18.54
C SER A 17 -16.04 -7.99 -17.56
N ALA A 18 -16.51 -8.00 -16.31
CA ALA A 18 -15.81 -7.32 -15.23
C ALA A 18 -14.36 -7.84 -15.17
N GLU A 19 -13.40 -6.94 -14.95
CA GLU A 19 -12.03 -7.35 -14.62
C GLU A 19 -12.08 -8.18 -13.33
N PRO A 20 -11.33 -9.29 -13.22
CA PRO A 20 -11.30 -10.08 -11.99
C PRO A 20 -10.76 -9.27 -10.80
N GLU A 21 -11.11 -9.71 -9.59
CA GLU A 21 -10.53 -9.21 -8.35
C GLU A 21 -9.38 -10.12 -7.89
N LEU A 22 -8.61 -9.68 -6.90
CA LEU A 22 -7.72 -10.58 -6.15
C LEU A 22 -8.52 -11.77 -5.58
N SER A 23 -7.90 -12.94 -5.49
CA SER A 23 -8.56 -14.20 -5.12
C SER A 23 -9.15 -14.25 -3.70
N GLY A 24 -8.83 -13.27 -2.86
CA GLY A 24 -9.34 -13.11 -1.51
C GLY A 24 -8.79 -11.83 -0.89
N TYR A 25 -9.22 -11.48 0.33
CA TYR A 25 -8.77 -10.27 1.03
C TYR A 25 -7.54 -10.48 1.92
N HIS A 26 -7.14 -11.74 2.08
CA HIS A 26 -6.02 -12.19 2.91
C HIS A 26 -5.56 -13.58 2.43
N LEU A 27 -4.42 -14.06 2.90
CA LEU A 27 -3.75 -15.28 2.44
C LEU A 27 -3.41 -15.25 0.95
N LEU A 28 -2.84 -14.14 0.47
CA LEU A 28 -2.55 -13.89 -0.94
C LEU A 28 -1.04 -13.82 -1.18
N ASN A 29 -0.56 -14.34 -2.31
CA ASN A 29 0.75 -13.94 -2.82
C ASN A 29 0.54 -12.74 -3.74
N ILE A 30 1.09 -11.59 -3.36
CA ILE A 30 0.94 -10.34 -4.10
C ILE A 30 2.29 -9.98 -4.74
N PRO A 31 2.37 -9.94 -6.08
CA PRO A 31 3.58 -9.48 -6.75
C PRO A 31 3.78 -7.97 -6.51
N VAL A 32 5.02 -7.59 -6.23
CA VAL A 32 5.43 -6.18 -6.14
C VAL A 32 6.14 -5.76 -7.43
N THR A 33 5.83 -4.57 -7.93
CA THR A 33 6.24 -4.16 -9.28
C THR A 33 7.74 -3.89 -9.41
N ASN A 34 8.48 -3.75 -8.31
CA ASN A 34 9.90 -3.46 -8.27
C ASN A 34 10.73 -4.60 -7.65
N GLY A 35 10.20 -5.82 -7.69
CA GLY A 35 10.81 -7.01 -7.08
C GLY A 35 10.62 -7.04 -5.57
N ALA A 36 10.54 -8.23 -4.97
CA ALA A 36 10.46 -8.36 -3.52
C ALA A 36 11.87 -8.36 -2.90
N ARG A 37 12.07 -7.66 -1.78
CA ARG A 37 13.34 -7.66 -1.03
C ARG A 37 13.55 -9.01 -0.39
N PHE A 38 12.45 -9.55 0.14
CA PHE A 38 12.38 -10.86 0.76
C PHE A 38 11.57 -11.80 -0.13
N ASP A 39 12.17 -12.16 -1.27
CA ASP A 39 11.56 -13.01 -2.30
C ASP A 39 11.74 -14.50 -2.01
N TYR A 40 11.02 -15.02 -1.03
CA TYR A 40 11.13 -16.42 -0.62
C TYR A 40 10.60 -17.43 -1.63
N TYR A 41 9.74 -16.99 -2.55
CA TYR A 41 9.11 -17.83 -3.56
C TYR A 41 9.72 -17.65 -4.96
N GLU A 42 10.75 -16.79 -5.08
CA GLU A 42 11.42 -16.47 -6.35
C GLU A 42 10.45 -15.99 -7.44
N ASP A 43 9.37 -15.34 -7.04
CA ASP A 43 8.28 -14.86 -7.90
C ASP A 43 8.01 -13.36 -7.74
N ASN A 44 8.91 -12.65 -7.05
CA ASN A 44 8.81 -11.23 -6.72
C ASN A 44 7.53 -10.88 -5.95
N SER A 45 7.02 -11.80 -5.13
CA SER A 45 5.83 -11.60 -4.33
C SER A 45 6.08 -11.58 -2.83
N TYR A 46 5.12 -11.03 -2.11
CA TYR A 46 5.00 -11.18 -0.67
C TYR A 46 3.74 -11.97 -0.33
N TYR A 47 3.82 -12.80 0.71
CA TYR A 47 2.65 -13.46 1.28
C TYR A 47 1.89 -12.52 2.24
N PHE A 48 0.75 -12.02 1.79
CA PHE A 48 -0.21 -11.21 2.53
C PHE A 48 -1.12 -12.10 3.36
N LYS A 49 -0.63 -12.47 4.54
CA LYS A 49 -1.33 -13.39 5.44
C LYS A 49 -2.59 -12.76 6.04
N LEU A 50 -2.46 -11.56 6.61
CA LEU A 50 -3.54 -10.69 7.13
C LEU A 50 -4.67 -11.38 7.94
N ASN A 51 -4.47 -12.57 8.53
CA ASN A 51 -5.48 -13.31 9.30
C ASN A 51 -5.21 -13.33 10.82
N GLY A 52 -4.33 -12.46 11.31
CA GLY A 52 -4.00 -12.39 12.74
C GLY A 52 -3.17 -11.19 13.18
N GLY A 53 -2.52 -10.47 12.26
CA GLY A 53 -2.11 -9.09 12.54
C GLY A 53 -3.31 -8.14 12.51
N GLY A 54 -3.10 -6.84 12.36
CA GLY A 54 -4.19 -5.89 12.57
C GLY A 54 -4.00 -4.50 11.98
N LEU A 55 -5.03 -3.69 12.23
CA LEU A 55 -5.20 -2.33 11.71
C LEU A 55 -4.76 -1.23 12.70
N ASN A 56 -4.32 -1.61 13.90
CA ASN A 56 -4.14 -0.68 15.02
C ASN A 56 -2.71 -0.16 15.20
N THR A 57 -1.73 -0.76 14.52
CA THR A 57 -0.30 -0.53 14.81
C THR A 57 0.42 0.24 13.71
N LEU A 58 0.09 -0.05 12.44
CA LEU A 58 0.71 0.60 11.29
C LEU A 58 -0.15 1.77 10.86
N HIS A 59 0.46 2.94 10.69
CA HIS A 59 -0.27 4.18 10.43
C HIS A 59 0.35 4.97 9.28
N VAL A 60 -0.49 5.71 8.56
CA VAL A 60 -0.05 6.72 7.59
C VAL A 60 -0.14 8.10 8.23
N THR A 61 0.93 8.89 8.19
CA THR A 61 0.97 10.21 8.83
C THR A 61 1.72 11.22 7.99
N ASN A 62 1.40 12.50 8.15
CA ASN A 62 2.15 13.63 7.61
C ASN A 62 3.13 14.23 8.66
N ASP A 63 3.10 13.71 9.89
CA ASP A 63 3.92 14.19 11.00
C ASP A 63 4.14 13.03 12.00
N PRO A 64 5.22 12.25 11.86
CA PRO A 64 5.50 11.15 12.77
C PRO A 64 5.85 11.62 14.20
N TRP A 65 6.19 12.90 14.40
CA TRP A 65 6.55 13.44 15.71
C TRP A 65 5.32 13.78 16.54
N ASN A 66 4.32 14.42 15.94
CA ASN A 66 3.13 14.87 16.67
C ASN A 66 1.90 13.98 16.43
N ALA A 67 1.85 13.24 15.32
CA ALA A 67 0.74 12.36 14.96
C ALA A 67 1.21 10.93 14.58
N PRO A 68 1.91 10.21 15.48
CA PRO A 68 2.41 8.86 15.20
C PRO A 68 1.30 7.82 15.03
N SER A 69 0.11 8.09 15.55
CA SER A 69 -1.09 7.24 15.40
C SER A 69 -1.86 7.52 14.11
N GLY A 70 -1.25 8.25 13.18
CA GLY A 70 -1.78 8.49 11.86
C GLY A 70 -2.90 9.50 11.79
N GLN A 71 -3.20 9.91 10.56
CA GLN A 71 -4.24 10.84 10.20
C GLN A 71 -4.74 10.52 8.79
N VAL A 72 -5.98 10.90 8.50
CA VAL A 72 -6.49 10.95 7.11
C VAL A 72 -6.02 12.26 6.50
N ASN A 73 -5.26 12.17 5.42
CA ASN A 73 -4.70 13.32 4.71
C ASN A 73 -5.07 13.29 3.23
N HIS A 74 -5.23 14.48 2.67
CA HIS A 74 -5.43 14.70 1.24
C HIS A 74 -4.24 15.48 0.70
N GLY A 75 -3.43 14.81 -0.12
CA GLY A 75 -2.21 15.37 -0.70
C GLY A 75 -2.44 16.05 -2.05
N SER A 76 -1.43 16.77 -2.50
CA SER A 76 -1.33 17.31 -3.85
C SER A 76 -0.54 16.36 -4.77
N SER A 77 -0.21 16.80 -5.99
CA SER A 77 0.58 16.02 -6.95
C SER A 77 2.00 15.67 -6.47
N THR A 78 2.57 16.43 -5.53
CA THR A 78 3.87 16.14 -4.91
C THR A 78 3.73 16.28 -3.42
N GLY A 79 4.22 15.30 -2.65
CA GLY A 79 4.13 15.36 -1.21
C GLY A 79 5.03 14.36 -0.51
N THR A 80 4.97 14.40 0.81
CA THR A 80 5.69 13.48 1.69
C THR A 80 4.71 12.96 2.74
N PHE A 81 4.74 11.66 2.96
CA PHE A 81 4.08 11.02 4.09
C PHE A 81 5.01 9.97 4.72
N TRP A 82 4.63 9.49 5.89
CA TRP A 82 5.38 8.50 6.64
C TRP A 82 4.49 7.32 7.02
N VAL A 83 5.14 6.17 7.19
CA VAL A 83 4.54 4.96 7.75
C VAL A 83 5.14 4.72 9.14
N SER A 84 4.37 5.06 10.18
CA SER A 84 4.75 4.88 11.57
C SER A 84 4.21 3.57 12.15
N ASP A 85 4.88 3.07 13.19
CA ASP A 85 4.42 1.92 13.98
C ASP A 85 4.27 2.31 15.46
N THR A 86 3.09 2.07 16.02
CA THR A 86 2.77 2.26 17.45
C THR A 86 2.46 0.94 18.17
N GLY A 87 2.77 -0.19 17.54
CA GLY A 87 2.58 -1.52 18.08
C GLY A 87 3.65 -1.89 19.11
N GLY A 88 3.29 -2.80 20.02
CA GLY A 88 4.19 -3.22 21.11
C GLY A 88 5.47 -3.92 20.64
N ARG A 89 5.45 -4.61 19.49
CA ARG A 89 6.65 -5.26 18.92
C ARG A 89 7.66 -4.24 18.43
N GLY A 90 7.19 -3.14 17.85
CA GLY A 90 8.00 -1.95 17.60
C GLY A 90 9.00 -2.03 16.45
N PHE A 91 8.82 -2.87 15.44
CA PHE A 91 9.66 -2.81 14.22
C PHE A 91 8.99 -3.55 13.06
N ASN A 92 9.30 -3.25 11.81
CA ASN A 92 8.89 -4.07 10.67
C ASN A 92 10.05 -4.16 9.68
N ASP A 93 10.37 -5.36 9.20
CA ASP A 93 11.58 -5.60 8.40
C ASP A 93 11.52 -4.95 7.00
N ASP A 94 10.30 -4.81 6.46
CA ASP A 94 10.03 -4.09 5.22
C ASP A 94 8.64 -3.45 5.22
N ILE A 95 8.53 -2.32 4.54
CA ILE A 95 7.26 -1.64 4.26
C ILE A 95 6.96 -1.75 2.76
N ILE A 96 5.74 -2.17 2.46
CA ILE A 96 5.17 -2.20 1.12
C ILE A 96 4.06 -1.16 1.05
N ILE A 97 4.01 -0.36 0.00
CA ILE A 97 2.88 0.53 -0.27
C ILE A 97 2.00 -0.02 -1.39
N LEU A 98 0.70 0.15 -1.24
CA LEU A 98 -0.28 0.03 -2.32
C LEU A 98 -0.57 1.44 -2.84
N ALA A 99 -0.33 1.67 -4.13
CA ALA A 99 -0.86 2.78 -4.90
C ALA A 99 -2.09 2.29 -5.68
N ALA A 100 -3.27 2.79 -5.32
CA ALA A 100 -4.54 2.39 -5.91
C ALA A 100 -5.15 3.55 -6.70
N VAL A 101 -5.47 3.34 -7.98
CA VAL A 101 -6.03 4.38 -8.86
C VAL A 101 -7.47 4.06 -9.25
N ASN A 102 -8.39 5.00 -9.02
CA ASN A 102 -9.76 4.93 -9.51
C ASN A 102 -9.98 5.97 -10.61
N GLY A 103 -10.52 5.51 -11.74
CA GLY A 103 -10.60 6.29 -12.99
C GLY A 103 -9.46 5.97 -13.96
N THR A 104 -9.39 6.73 -15.04
CA THR A 104 -8.36 6.57 -16.07
C THR A 104 -7.31 7.66 -15.88
N PRO A 105 -6.10 7.32 -15.44
CA PRO A 105 -5.03 8.31 -15.38
C PRO A 105 -4.64 8.74 -16.80
N GLY A 106 -3.97 9.88 -16.93
CA GLY A 106 -3.54 10.39 -18.23
C GLY A 106 -2.52 9.48 -18.92
N GLN A 107 -2.31 9.70 -20.21
CA GLN A 107 -1.47 8.84 -21.05
C GLN A 107 0.00 8.81 -20.60
N ASN A 108 0.47 9.88 -19.96
CA ASN A 108 1.83 10.03 -19.45
C ASN A 108 1.91 9.82 -17.94
N PHE A 109 0.96 9.09 -17.35
CA PHE A 109 0.93 8.80 -15.92
C PHE A 109 2.29 8.28 -15.45
N ASN A 110 2.83 8.97 -14.45
CA ASN A 110 4.07 8.57 -13.80
C ASN A 110 4.04 8.89 -12.32
N LEU A 111 4.18 7.84 -11.50
CA LEU A 111 4.36 7.93 -10.07
C LEU A 111 5.84 7.73 -9.72
N LYS A 112 6.49 8.80 -9.27
CA LYS A 112 7.82 8.72 -8.66
C LYS A 112 7.68 8.51 -7.17
N VAL A 113 8.46 7.59 -6.61
CA VAL A 113 8.51 7.29 -5.18
C VAL A 113 9.96 7.22 -4.74
N ASN A 114 10.32 8.03 -3.75
CA ASN A 114 11.56 7.89 -3.02
C ASN A 114 11.25 7.47 -1.58
N SER A 115 11.93 6.45 -1.08
CA SER A 115 11.77 6.01 0.30
C SER A 115 13.05 6.13 1.10
N ARG A 116 12.88 6.42 2.40
CA ARG A 116 13.94 6.31 3.40
C ARG A 116 13.40 5.65 4.64
N GLY A 117 14.22 4.85 5.30
CA GLY A 117 13.80 4.11 6.47
C GLY A 117 14.96 3.30 7.02
N TYR A 118 14.61 2.27 7.77
CA TYR A 118 15.58 1.51 8.55
C TYR A 118 15.83 0.13 7.97
N THR A 119 17.07 -0.34 8.06
CA THR A 119 17.47 -1.72 7.74
C THR A 119 18.37 -2.28 8.84
N TRP A 120 18.37 -3.60 8.96
CA TRP A 120 19.18 -4.37 9.91
C TRP A 120 19.32 -5.81 9.38
N PRO A 121 20.28 -6.59 9.89
CA PRO A 121 20.30 -8.04 9.70
C PRO A 121 19.05 -8.69 10.34
N LEU A 122 18.40 -9.60 9.63
CA LEU A 122 17.16 -10.23 10.09
C LEU A 122 17.30 -10.81 11.50
N THR A 123 16.31 -10.49 12.34
CA THR A 123 16.22 -10.99 13.71
C THR A 123 15.41 -12.29 13.76
N TYR A 124 15.71 -13.11 14.76
CA TYR A 124 14.99 -14.36 15.05
C TYR A 124 14.18 -14.25 16.34
N ASN A 125 13.18 -15.13 16.51
CA ASN A 125 12.33 -15.19 17.70
C ASN A 125 11.56 -13.88 18.02
N GLY A 126 11.40 -13.00 17.03
CA GLY A 126 10.70 -11.72 17.20
C GLY A 126 11.46 -10.71 18.07
N ALA A 127 12.76 -10.91 18.28
CA ALA A 127 13.60 -9.99 19.02
C ALA A 127 13.74 -8.65 18.27
N LEU A 128 13.71 -7.55 19.02
CA LEU A 128 14.03 -6.23 18.47
C LEU A 128 15.47 -6.23 17.91
N PRO A 129 15.75 -5.59 16.76
CA PRO A 129 17.10 -5.46 16.25
C PRO A 129 18.05 -4.83 17.27
N ALA A 130 19.33 -5.21 17.21
CA ALA A 130 20.34 -4.58 18.05
C ALA A 130 20.59 -3.14 17.58
N LYS A 131 20.72 -2.20 18.53
CA LYS A 131 20.86 -0.76 18.25
C LYS A 131 22.01 -0.48 17.27
N GLU A 132 23.12 -1.17 17.44
CA GLU A 132 24.36 -1.01 16.69
C GLU A 132 24.30 -1.57 15.25
N THR A 133 23.29 -2.40 14.93
CA THR A 133 23.14 -2.99 13.59
C THR A 133 22.08 -2.28 12.74
N VAL A 134 21.31 -1.38 13.35
CA VAL A 134 20.30 -0.57 12.68
C VAL A 134 20.97 0.54 11.87
N SER A 135 20.58 0.67 10.61
CA SER A 135 21.00 1.74 9.71
C SER A 135 19.79 2.47 9.13
N TYR A 136 19.83 3.80 9.12
CA TYR A 136 18.87 4.63 8.40
C TYR A 136 19.44 4.99 7.02
N GLY A 137 18.66 4.78 5.96
CA GLY A 137 19.14 5.01 4.61
C GLY A 137 18.04 5.08 3.55
N THR A 138 18.48 5.20 2.30
CA THR A 138 17.61 5.17 1.12
C THR A 138 17.11 3.75 0.89
N GLY A 139 15.81 3.60 0.63
CA GLY A 139 15.22 2.35 0.17
C GLY A 139 15.14 2.29 -1.35
N ILE A 140 14.24 3.08 -1.95
CA ILE A 140 14.07 3.17 -3.40
C ILE A 140 14.15 4.61 -3.90
N ASN A 141 14.52 4.74 -5.17
CA ASN A 141 14.22 5.87 -6.04
C ASN A 141 13.57 5.28 -7.30
N GLY A 142 12.26 5.08 -7.20
CA GLY A 142 11.45 4.35 -8.18
C GLY A 142 10.60 5.27 -9.05
N SER A 143 10.35 4.83 -10.27
CA SER A 143 9.49 5.49 -11.24
C SER A 143 8.55 4.46 -11.84
N PHE A 144 7.25 4.66 -11.67
CA PHE A 144 6.20 3.70 -12.03
C PHE A 144 5.21 4.33 -13.00
N THR A 145 4.73 3.55 -13.96
CA THR A 145 3.79 3.99 -14.99
C THR A 145 2.54 3.10 -14.95
N SER A 146 1.60 3.35 -15.86
CA SER A 146 0.37 2.56 -15.95
C SER A 146 0.61 1.07 -16.25
N SER A 147 1.77 0.68 -16.78
CA SER A 147 2.10 -0.74 -16.99
C SER A 147 2.47 -1.47 -15.70
N ASN A 148 2.69 -0.76 -14.59
CA ASN A 148 3.03 -1.35 -13.30
C ASN A 148 1.79 -1.72 -12.47
N PHE A 149 0.58 -1.37 -12.91
CA PHE A 149 -0.65 -1.88 -12.29
C PHE A 149 -0.80 -3.37 -12.55
N MET A 150 -1.40 -4.09 -11.60
CA MET A 150 -1.72 -5.51 -11.77
C MET A 150 -2.61 -5.72 -12.99
N THR A 151 -2.19 -6.66 -13.84
CA THR A 151 -2.87 -6.95 -15.11
C THR A 151 -4.24 -7.56 -14.86
N ASN A 152 -5.27 -6.95 -15.46
CA ASN A 152 -6.67 -7.39 -15.37
C ASN A 152 -7.21 -7.47 -13.94
N ILE A 153 -6.67 -6.71 -12.97
CA ILE A 153 -7.22 -6.66 -11.61
C ILE A 153 -7.83 -5.29 -11.35
N ALA A 154 -9.12 -5.28 -11.01
CA ALA A 154 -9.79 -4.10 -10.49
C ALA A 154 -10.81 -4.48 -9.42
N GLN A 155 -10.79 -3.75 -8.29
CA GLN A 155 -11.63 -4.07 -7.14
C GLN A 155 -11.94 -2.82 -6.31
N ILE A 156 -12.94 -2.89 -5.42
CA ILE A 156 -13.32 -1.76 -4.55
C ILE A 156 -12.68 -1.82 -3.16
N TRP A 157 -11.94 -2.87 -2.83
CA TRP A 157 -11.42 -3.10 -1.49
C TRP A 157 -9.90 -3.27 -1.50
N LYS A 158 -9.24 -3.13 -0.35
CA LYS A 158 -7.82 -3.46 -0.18
C LYS A 158 -7.63 -4.75 0.62
N PRO A 159 -6.57 -5.53 0.38
CA PRO A 159 -6.21 -6.63 1.27
C PRO A 159 -6.19 -6.18 2.74
N SER A 160 -6.86 -6.93 3.60
CA SER A 160 -7.04 -6.56 5.01
C SER A 160 -7.40 -7.78 5.85
N THR A 161 -7.59 -7.59 7.15
CA THR A 161 -8.11 -8.62 8.07
C THR A 161 -9.59 -8.92 7.90
N SER A 162 -10.28 -8.17 7.02
CA SER A 162 -11.72 -8.27 6.81
C SER A 162 -12.03 -8.08 5.34
N SER A 163 -13.08 -8.76 4.87
CA SER A 163 -13.59 -8.59 3.51
C SER A 163 -14.13 -7.17 3.31
N ASN A 164 -14.13 -6.71 2.05
CA ASN A 164 -14.67 -5.41 1.66
C ASN A 164 -14.12 -4.23 2.49
N TYR A 165 -12.83 -4.28 2.84
CA TYR A 165 -12.19 -3.20 3.58
C TYR A 165 -11.83 -2.03 2.64
N PRO A 166 -12.18 -0.78 2.97
CA PRO A 166 -12.05 0.34 2.04
C PRO A 166 -10.59 0.67 1.69
N ILE A 167 -10.38 1.17 0.46
CA ILE A 167 -9.08 1.60 -0.09
C ILE A 167 -8.70 3.01 0.39
N TYR A 168 -9.69 3.84 0.71
CA TYR A 168 -9.47 5.16 1.30
C TYR A 168 -10.59 5.49 2.30
N TYR A 169 -10.33 6.46 3.18
CA TYR A 169 -11.30 6.87 4.19
C TYR A 169 -12.58 7.47 3.58
N GLY A 170 -13.73 7.01 4.06
CA GLY A 170 -15.03 7.49 3.59
C GLY A 170 -15.49 6.89 2.25
N GLN A 171 -14.78 5.89 1.71
CA GLN A 171 -15.21 5.19 0.51
C GLN A 171 -16.61 4.55 0.67
N ASN A 172 -17.50 4.78 -0.28
CA ASN A 172 -18.78 4.09 -0.35
C ASN A 172 -18.61 2.66 -0.88
N MET A 173 -18.61 1.68 0.03
CA MET A 173 -18.48 0.26 -0.32
C MET A 173 -19.71 -0.33 -1.04
N GLY A 174 -20.82 0.40 -1.13
CA GLY A 174 -21.98 0.01 -1.94
C GLY A 174 -21.86 0.41 -3.42
N ASP A 175 -20.92 1.31 -3.77
CA ASP A 175 -20.70 1.73 -5.15
C ASP A 175 -19.67 0.82 -5.84
N ILE A 176 -20.15 -0.32 -6.34
CA ILE A 176 -19.34 -1.30 -7.06
C ILE A 176 -18.88 -0.81 -8.45
N SER A 177 -19.33 0.36 -8.91
CA SER A 177 -18.91 0.92 -10.20
C SER A 177 -17.54 1.62 -10.12
N LYS A 178 -17.05 1.91 -8.91
CA LYS A 178 -15.81 2.65 -8.66
C LYS A 178 -14.68 1.71 -8.26
N THR A 179 -14.21 0.90 -9.20
CA THR A 179 -13.10 -0.02 -9.00
C THR A 179 -11.73 0.68 -9.08
N PHE A 180 -10.75 0.10 -8.40
CA PHE A 180 -9.39 0.60 -8.35
C PHE A 180 -8.43 -0.39 -9.00
N LYS A 181 -7.52 0.13 -9.84
CA LYS A 181 -6.34 -0.59 -10.30
C LYS A 181 -5.26 -0.49 -9.23
N LEU A 182 -4.59 -1.59 -8.96
CA LEU A 182 -3.71 -1.73 -7.80
C LEU A 182 -2.26 -1.92 -8.25
N MET A 183 -1.33 -1.24 -7.57
CA MET A 183 0.10 -1.37 -7.75
C MET A 183 0.76 -1.49 -6.38
N PHE A 184 1.48 -2.58 -6.14
CA PHE A 184 2.22 -2.78 -4.89
C PHE A 184 3.70 -2.51 -5.12
N ILE A 185 4.30 -1.71 -4.23
CA ILE A 185 5.69 -1.24 -4.32
C ILE A 185 6.37 -1.57 -3.01
N ASP A 186 7.42 -2.37 -3.08
CA ASP A 186 8.31 -2.65 -1.95
C ASP A 186 9.25 -1.46 -1.73
N LEU A 187 9.29 -0.90 -0.52
CA LEU A 187 10.10 0.28 -0.23
C LEU A 187 11.56 -0.03 0.08
N LYS A 188 11.94 -1.30 0.21
CA LYS A 188 13.28 -1.81 0.54
C LYS A 188 13.79 -1.41 1.92
N VAL A 189 12.94 -0.85 2.75
CA VAL A 189 13.24 -0.37 4.09
C VAL A 189 12.08 -0.67 5.01
N GLY A 190 12.43 -0.98 6.25
CA GLY A 190 11.52 -1.14 7.36
C GLY A 190 11.28 0.15 8.14
N ASN A 191 10.56 0.01 9.25
CA ASN A 191 10.42 1.05 10.27
C ASN A 191 10.74 0.50 11.67
N LEU A 192 11.08 1.41 12.58
CA LEU A 192 11.16 1.16 14.01
C LEU A 192 10.01 1.89 14.68
N GLY A 193 9.34 1.19 15.58
CA GLY A 193 8.18 1.69 16.30
C GLY A 193 8.54 2.83 17.24
N THR A 194 7.55 3.65 17.54
CA THR A 194 7.73 4.85 18.37
C THR A 194 8.29 4.55 19.76
N ASN A 195 7.99 3.37 20.32
CA ASN A 195 8.51 2.88 21.60
C ASN A 195 10.01 2.55 21.56
N VAL A 196 10.59 2.28 20.38
CA VAL A 196 12.01 1.92 20.24
C VAL A 196 12.94 3.07 20.59
N ASN A 197 12.54 4.33 20.37
CA ASN A 197 13.33 5.50 20.79
C ASN A 197 13.70 5.43 22.28
N GLN A 198 12.72 5.04 23.12
CA GLN A 198 12.93 4.86 24.55
C GLN A 198 13.83 3.65 24.83
N THR A 199 13.56 2.50 24.20
CA THR A 199 14.36 1.28 24.37
C THR A 199 15.83 1.48 24.00
N TYR A 200 16.09 2.20 22.91
CA TYR A 200 17.45 2.50 22.45
C TYR A 200 18.08 3.71 23.14
N ASN A 201 17.31 4.45 23.94
CA ASN A 201 17.68 5.75 24.49
C ASN A 201 18.31 6.65 23.41
N MET A 202 17.60 6.84 22.30
CA MET A 202 18.05 7.67 21.18
C MET A 202 16.88 8.37 20.48
N THR A 203 17.22 9.39 19.70
CA THR A 203 16.32 10.02 18.75
C THR A 203 16.54 9.40 17.37
N LEU A 204 15.61 8.56 16.95
CA LEU A 204 15.56 8.01 15.59
C LEU A 204 15.11 9.11 14.62
N THR A 205 15.76 9.21 13.46
CA THR A 205 15.28 9.96 12.30
C THR A 205 13.83 9.60 11.98
N ASP A 206 13.01 10.60 11.67
CA ASP A 206 11.56 10.42 11.41
C ASP A 206 10.82 9.68 12.54
N ARG A 207 11.35 9.73 13.78
CA ARG A 207 10.88 8.97 14.94
C ARG A 207 10.84 7.45 14.71
N GLY A 208 11.63 6.94 13.77
CA GLY A 208 11.63 5.52 13.40
C GLY A 208 10.74 5.19 12.20
N ALA A 209 9.89 6.12 11.74
CA ALA A 209 8.97 5.88 10.64
C ALA A 209 9.68 5.78 9.28
N THR A 210 9.09 5.03 8.35
CA THR A 210 9.53 5.04 6.94
C THR A 210 8.99 6.29 6.27
N ARG A 211 9.85 7.09 5.65
CA ARG A 211 9.49 8.28 4.86
C ARG A 211 9.26 7.91 3.41
N ILE A 212 8.22 8.48 2.81
CA ILE A 212 7.87 8.33 1.40
C ILE A 212 7.67 9.72 0.80
N ASP A 213 8.57 10.11 -0.10
CA ASP A 213 8.40 11.28 -0.94
C ASP A 213 7.84 10.84 -2.29
N TYR A 214 6.71 11.40 -2.73
CA TYR A 214 6.08 11.03 -3.99
C TYR A 214 5.90 12.22 -4.93
N THR A 215 5.82 11.93 -6.22
CA THR A 215 5.33 12.87 -7.24
C THR A 215 4.52 12.09 -8.26
N VAL A 216 3.28 12.50 -8.48
CA VAL A 216 2.41 11.97 -9.52
C VAL A 216 2.27 12.99 -10.65
N ASN A 217 2.64 12.57 -11.85
CA ASN A 217 2.45 13.31 -13.08
C ASN A 217 1.27 12.72 -13.85
N ASP A 218 0.48 13.58 -14.47
CA ASP A 218 -0.63 13.19 -15.37
C ASP A 218 -1.65 12.22 -14.73
N LEU A 219 -2.06 12.50 -13.49
CA LEU A 219 -3.17 11.76 -12.85
C LEU A 219 -4.52 12.05 -13.53
N GLY A 220 -4.66 13.21 -14.17
CA GLY A 220 -5.94 13.66 -14.75
C GLY A 220 -7.01 13.84 -13.67
N SER A 221 -8.24 13.42 -13.95
CA SER A 221 -9.36 13.41 -13.00
C SER A 221 -9.44 12.13 -12.15
N ALA A 222 -8.44 11.24 -12.26
CA ALA A 222 -8.40 10.02 -11.47
C ALA A 222 -8.07 10.33 -10.01
N LYS A 223 -8.48 9.44 -9.12
CA LYS A 223 -8.07 9.44 -7.71
C LYS A 223 -6.90 8.48 -7.53
N LEU A 224 -5.90 8.86 -6.73
CA LEU A 224 -4.83 7.98 -6.25
C LEU A 224 -4.90 7.87 -4.73
N ALA A 225 -4.95 6.65 -4.19
CA ALA A 225 -4.92 6.39 -2.75
C ALA A 225 -3.73 5.50 -2.39
N PHE A 226 -3.06 5.85 -1.29
CA PHE A 226 -1.95 5.09 -0.74
C PHE A 226 -2.36 4.34 0.52
N ASN A 227 -1.89 3.10 0.62
CA ASN A 227 -1.97 2.27 1.82
C ASN A 227 -0.61 1.66 2.12
N ALA A 228 -0.37 1.34 3.39
CA ALA A 228 0.86 0.71 3.83
C ALA A 228 0.61 -0.71 4.32
N TYR A 229 1.61 -1.55 4.15
CA TYR A 229 1.67 -2.93 4.62
C TYR A 229 3.05 -3.18 5.21
N ALA A 230 3.10 -4.00 6.25
CA ALA A 230 4.35 -4.34 6.91
C ALA A 230 4.62 -5.84 6.82
N TRP A 231 5.79 -6.18 6.26
CA TRP A 231 6.32 -7.53 6.26
C TRP A 231 7.26 -7.74 7.44
N CYS A 232 7.23 -8.94 8.00
CA CYS A 232 8.15 -9.35 9.05
C CYS A 232 8.70 -10.75 8.78
N ASN A 233 9.98 -10.93 9.06
CA ASN A 233 10.63 -12.24 9.02
C ASN A 233 10.15 -13.13 10.16
N TRP A 234 10.01 -12.53 11.34
CA TRP A 234 9.55 -13.24 12.52
C TRP A 234 8.63 -12.38 13.37
N SER A 235 7.47 -12.93 13.71
CA SER A 235 6.53 -12.30 14.61
C SER A 235 5.65 -13.33 15.29
N ASN A 236 4.81 -12.91 16.24
CA ASN A 236 3.72 -13.74 16.76
C ASN A 236 2.69 -14.12 15.68
N GLN A 237 2.77 -13.50 14.50
CA GLN A 237 2.02 -13.81 13.30
C GLN A 237 2.83 -14.63 12.30
N GLN A 238 3.96 -15.23 12.71
CA GLN A 238 4.88 -15.93 11.81
C GLN A 238 5.47 -14.97 10.76
N GLN A 239 6.04 -15.52 9.70
CA GLN A 239 6.62 -14.78 8.59
C GLN A 239 5.53 -14.30 7.63
N GLY A 240 5.67 -13.08 7.09
CA GLY A 240 4.76 -12.55 6.06
C GLY A 240 4.26 -11.13 6.35
N VAL A 241 3.42 -10.62 5.45
CA VAL A 241 2.71 -9.35 5.62
C VAL A 241 1.48 -9.58 6.51
N SER A 242 1.48 -8.95 7.69
CA SER A 242 0.41 -9.14 8.68
C SER A 242 -0.25 -7.85 9.15
N TRP A 243 0.32 -6.68 8.89
CA TRP A 243 -0.24 -5.39 9.31
C TRP A 243 -0.46 -4.46 8.13
N THR A 244 -1.49 -3.62 8.24
CA THR A 244 -1.82 -2.56 7.30
C THR A 244 -2.48 -1.40 8.06
N ASN A 245 -2.52 -0.22 7.46
CA ASN A 245 -3.22 0.94 8.03
C ASN A 245 -4.75 0.76 8.01
N ALA A 246 -5.42 1.34 9.00
CA ALA A 246 -6.87 1.43 9.05
C ALA A 246 -7.38 2.54 8.12
N ASN A 247 -8.42 2.27 7.33
CA ASN A 247 -9.09 3.27 6.49
C ASN A 247 -10.52 3.56 6.95
N SER A 248 -10.94 2.98 8.08
CA SER A 248 -12.26 3.17 8.64
C SER A 248 -12.20 3.02 10.16
N GLY A 249 -13.19 3.61 10.83
CA GLY A 249 -13.30 3.56 12.28
C GLY A 249 -12.26 4.44 13.00
N SER A 250 -12.13 4.19 14.30
CA SER A 250 -11.16 4.89 15.15
C SER A 250 -9.73 4.48 14.78
N GLY A 251 -8.83 5.46 14.66
CA GLY A 251 -7.45 5.22 14.22
C GLY A 251 -7.27 5.15 12.71
N ALA A 252 -8.29 5.52 11.92
CA ALA A 252 -8.16 5.60 10.48
C ALA A 252 -7.04 6.58 10.08
N SER A 253 -6.18 6.11 9.20
CA SER A 253 -5.05 6.85 8.67
C SER A 253 -4.82 6.45 7.21
N GLY A 254 -4.61 7.44 6.36
CA GLY A 254 -4.50 7.22 4.93
C GLY A 254 -4.10 8.48 4.20
N TRP A 255 -3.68 8.31 2.95
CA TRP A 255 -3.27 9.41 2.10
C TRP A 255 -3.88 9.23 0.71
N ASP A 256 -4.71 10.18 0.29
CA ASP A 256 -5.21 10.21 -1.09
C ASP A 256 -4.91 11.53 -1.77
N VAL A 257 -4.80 11.48 -3.10
CA VAL A 257 -4.52 12.59 -3.99
C VAL A 257 -5.66 12.67 -4.99
N ASN A 258 -6.27 13.86 -5.06
CA ASN A 258 -7.23 14.25 -6.08
C ASN A 258 -6.71 15.57 -6.66
N ILE A 259 -6.69 15.69 -8.00
CA ILE A 259 -6.19 16.87 -8.72
C ILE A 259 -7.33 17.49 -9.51
#